data_AF-A0A9E7L0P7-F1
#
_entry.id   AF-A0A9E7L0P7-F1
#
_cell.length_a   1.000
_cell.length_b   1.000
_cell.length_c   1.000
_cell.angle_alpha   90.00
_cell.angle_beta   90.00
_cell.angle_gamma   90.00
#
_symmetry.space_group_name_H-M   'P 1'
#
loop_
_entity.id
_entity.type
_entity.pdbx_description
1 polymer ?
#
loop_
_entity_poly.entity_id
_entity_poly.type
_entity_poly.pdbx_seq_one_letter_code
_entity_poly.pdbx_strand_id
1 'polypeptide(L)'
;MVEKLGQPDESYDDFTASLPADECRYAVFDFDFVTDENCQKSKIFFIAWSPDGARVRSKMLYASSKDRFKRELDGIQVELQATDPSEMSIDIVKGRAL
;
A
#
# COMPACT_ATOMS: atom_id res chain seq x y z
N MET A 1 4.83 15.14 3.50
CA MET A 1 6.29 14.91 3.45
C MET A 1 6.47 13.42 3.21
N VAL A 2 7.34 13.04 2.28
CA VAL A 2 7.63 11.61 2.05
C VAL A 2 8.59 11.14 3.14
N GLU A 3 8.24 10.05 3.81
CA GLU A 3 8.99 9.53 4.96
C GLU A 3 10.04 8.50 4.54
N LYS A 4 9.65 7.59 3.66
CA LYS A 4 10.52 6.57 3.07
C LYS A 4 10.25 6.48 1.57
N LEU A 5 11.32 6.38 0.80
CA LEU A 5 11.27 5.99 -0.61
C LEU A 5 11.88 4.60 -0.69
N GLY A 6 11.10 3.64 -1.19
CA GLY A 6 11.62 2.29 -1.45
C GLY A 6 12.56 2.28 -2.65
N GLN A 7 13.56 1.41 -2.62
CA GLN A 7 14.41 1.16 -3.78
C GLN A 7 13.81 0.07 -4.67
N PRO A 8 14.13 0.02 -5.97
CA PRO A 8 13.64 -1.05 -6.87
C PRO A 8 14.02 -2.46 -6.39
N ASP A 9 15.05 -2.54 -5.56
CA ASP A 9 15.64 -3.77 -5.04
C ASP A 9 15.08 -4.15 -3.64
N GLU A 10 14.25 -3.29 -3.03
CA GLU A 10 13.60 -3.61 -1.75
C GLU A 10 12.50 -4.65 -1.96
N SER A 11 12.49 -5.65 -1.09
CA SER A 11 11.48 -6.70 -1.13
C SER A 11 10.14 -6.20 -0.56
N TYR A 12 9.08 -6.94 -0.86
CA TYR A 12 7.76 -6.68 -0.27
C TYR A 12 7.79 -6.80 1.26
N ASP A 13 8.59 -7.71 1.78
CA ASP A 13 8.79 -7.88 3.23
C ASP A 13 9.48 -6.65 3.85
N ASP A 14 10.47 -6.06 3.19
CA ASP A 14 11.12 -4.82 3.67
C ASP A 14 10.16 -3.63 3.66
N PHE A 15 9.27 -3.57 2.67
CA PHE A 15 8.21 -2.58 2.60
C PHE A 15 7.24 -2.73 3.78
N THR A 16 6.72 -3.93 4.02
CA THR A 16 5.78 -4.16 5.13
C THR A 16 6.43 -3.99 6.50
N ALA A 17 7.69 -4.38 6.66
CA ALA A 17 8.48 -4.16 7.88
C ALA A 17 8.75 -2.68 8.18
N SER A 18 8.69 -1.81 7.17
CA SER A 18 8.86 -0.36 7.35
C SER A 18 7.61 0.35 7.89
N LEU A 19 6.46 -0.33 7.95
CA LEU A 19 5.21 0.28 8.38
C LEU A 19 5.09 0.29 9.92
N PRO A 20 4.84 1.45 10.54
CA PRO A 20 4.77 1.56 12.00
C PRO A 20 3.48 0.94 12.56
N ALA A 21 3.56 0.28 13.71
CA ALA A 21 2.39 -0.35 14.35
C ALA A 21 1.46 0.62 15.10
N ASP A 22 1.90 1.86 15.31
CA ASP A 22 1.22 2.88 16.12
C ASP A 22 0.84 4.15 15.34
N GLU A 23 1.18 4.22 14.06
CA GLU A 23 0.88 5.37 13.20
C GLU A 23 0.26 4.97 11.86
N CYS A 24 -0.65 5.81 11.38
CA CYS A 24 -1.22 5.64 10.04
C CYS A 24 -0.22 6.14 8.98
N ARG A 25 -0.22 5.50 7.81
CA ARG A 25 0.61 5.88 6.66
C ARG A 25 -0.14 5.65 5.34
N TYR A 26 0.23 6.41 4.32
CA TYR A 26 -0.09 6.05 2.95
C TYR A 26 1.16 5.52 2.29
N ALA A 27 1.01 4.48 1.50
CA ALA A 27 2.05 3.94 0.67
C ALA A 27 1.55 3.76 -0.76
N VAL A 28 2.46 3.94 -1.70
CA VAL A 28 2.25 3.61 -3.10
C VAL A 28 3.25 2.51 -3.42
N PHE A 29 2.73 1.42 -3.96
CA PHE A 29 3.54 0.25 -4.28
C PHE A 29 3.27 -0.15 -5.72
N ASP A 30 4.32 -0.18 -6.54
CA ASP A 30 4.23 -0.70 -7.90
C ASP A 30 4.45 -2.21 -7.85
N PHE A 31 3.42 -2.96 -8.20
CA PHE A 31 3.46 -4.41 -8.19
C PHE A 31 3.66 -4.95 -9.59
N ASP A 32 4.89 -5.38 -9.86
CA ASP A 32 5.25 -6.11 -11.07
C ASP A 32 4.88 -7.59 -10.94
N PHE A 33 4.11 -8.09 -11.89
CA PHE A 33 3.75 -9.50 -11.99
C PHE A 33 3.83 -10.01 -13.42
N VAL A 34 4.09 -11.31 -13.55
CA VAL A 34 4.12 -12.00 -14.84
C VAL A 34 2.83 -12.82 -14.94
N THR A 35 2.06 -12.61 -16.00
CA THR A 35 0.86 -13.42 -16.27
C THR A 35 1.24 -14.80 -16.80
N ASP A 36 0.30 -15.75 -16.80
CA ASP A 36 0.51 -17.10 -17.36
C ASP A 36 0.93 -17.09 -18.84
N GLU A 37 0.65 -16.00 -19.55
CA GLU A 37 1.07 -15.76 -20.94
C GLU A 37 2.52 -15.21 -21.05
N ASN A 38 3.27 -15.22 -19.95
CA ASN A 38 4.62 -14.67 -19.85
C ASN A 38 4.71 -13.18 -20.24
N CYS A 39 3.61 -12.45 -20.06
CA CYS A 39 3.58 -11.01 -20.24
C CYS A 39 3.83 -10.32 -18.89
N GLN A 40 4.83 -9.44 -18.86
CA GLN A 40 5.08 -8.61 -17.68
C GLN A 40 4.06 -7.47 -17.64
N LYS A 41 3.35 -7.37 -16.52
CA LYS A 41 2.41 -6.30 -16.23
C LYS A 41 2.77 -5.69 -14.89
N SER A 42 2.60 -4.39 -14.79
CA SER A 42 2.70 -3.67 -13.54
C SER A 42 1.33 -3.12 -13.15
N LYS A 43 1.05 -3.08 -11.85
CA LYS A 43 -0.12 -2.42 -11.30
C LYS A 43 0.28 -1.52 -10.15
N ILE A 44 -0.17 -0.27 -10.19
CA ILE A 44 0.05 0.69 -9.09
C ILE A 44 -1.01 0.45 -8.01
N PHE A 45 -0.53 0.09 -6.82
CA PHE A 45 -1.32 -0.09 -5.61
C PHE A 45 -1.19 1.14 -4.71
N PHE A 46 -2.35 1.63 -4.26
CA PHE A 46 -2.43 2.61 -3.19
C PHE A 46 -2.84 1.92 -1.90
N ILE A 47 -1.97 1.98 -0.90
CA ILE A 47 -2.12 1.30 0.38
C ILE A 47 -2.39 2.36 1.45
N ALA A 48 -3.57 2.27 2.08
CA ALA A 48 -3.90 3.04 3.28
C ALA A 48 -3.67 2.17 4.52
N TRP A 49 -2.56 2.44 5.21
CA TRP A 49 -2.15 1.76 6.42
C TRP A 49 -2.74 2.46 7.65
N SER A 50 -3.54 1.73 8.43
CA SER A 50 -4.19 2.25 9.63
C SER A 50 -4.18 1.20 10.75
N PRO A 51 -3.04 1.02 11.45
CA PRO A 51 -2.88 -0.08 12.38
C PRO A 51 -3.76 0.07 13.61
N ASP A 52 -4.10 -1.03 14.25
CA ASP A 52 -5.06 -0.98 15.36
C ASP A 52 -4.56 -0.16 16.56
N GLY A 53 -3.25 -0.17 16.80
CA GLY A 53 -2.58 0.65 17.80
C GLY A 53 -2.58 2.16 17.52
N ALA A 54 -2.93 2.60 16.30
CA ALA A 54 -2.93 4.01 15.98
C ALA A 54 -4.03 4.79 16.71
N ARG A 55 -3.73 6.04 17.04
CA ARG A 55 -4.67 6.95 17.70
C ARG A 55 -5.93 7.12 16.85
N VAL A 56 -7.11 7.00 17.46
CA VAL A 56 -8.41 7.15 16.78
C VAL A 56 -8.49 8.42 15.93
N ARG A 57 -8.03 9.56 16.46
CA ARG A 57 -7.98 10.83 15.72
C ARG A 57 -7.13 10.75 14.45
N SER A 58 -6.00 10.02 14.51
CA SER A 58 -5.14 9.80 13.33
C SER A 58 -5.86 8.94 12.30
N LYS A 59 -6.48 7.84 12.72
CA LYS A 59 -7.28 6.98 11.81
C LYS A 59 -8.36 7.78 11.11
N MET A 60 -9.09 8.63 11.85
CA MET A 60 -10.10 9.52 11.26
C MET A 60 -9.52 10.52 10.24
N LEU A 61 -8.37 11.13 10.56
CA LEU A 61 -7.72 12.10 9.69
C LEU A 61 -7.24 11.44 8.38
N TYR A 62 -6.66 10.25 8.48
CA TYR A 62 -6.21 9.49 7.31
C TYR A 62 -7.42 8.99 6.50
N ALA A 63 -8.43 8.40 7.13
CA ALA A 63 -9.64 7.97 6.42
C ALA A 63 -10.33 9.12 5.65
N SER A 64 -10.45 10.30 6.26
CA SER A 64 -11.09 11.46 5.62
C SER A 64 -10.22 12.15 4.56
N SER A 65 -8.89 12.10 4.69
CA SER A 65 -7.97 12.72 3.72
C SER A 65 -7.63 11.79 2.54
N LYS A 66 -7.87 10.49 2.68
CA LYS A 66 -7.54 9.45 1.69
C LYS A 66 -8.05 9.77 0.30
N ASP A 67 -9.33 10.07 0.15
CA ASP A 67 -9.94 10.27 -1.17
C ASP A 67 -9.41 11.50 -1.90
N ARG A 68 -9.05 12.55 -1.14
CA ARG A 68 -8.39 13.73 -1.73
C ARG A 68 -6.98 13.39 -2.16
N PHE A 69 -6.20 12.72 -1.32
CA PHE A 69 -4.82 12.35 -1.63
C PHE A 69 -4.74 11.38 -2.83
N LYS A 70 -5.64 10.40 -2.88
CA LYS A 70 -5.75 9.45 -3.99
C LYS A 70 -6.02 10.15 -5.33
N ARG A 71 -6.85 11.20 -5.35
CA ARG A 71 -7.16 11.95 -6.58
C ARG A 71 -5.98 12.73 -7.15
N GLU A 72 -5.01 13.09 -6.31
CA GLU A 72 -3.77 13.74 -6.75
C GLU A 72 -2.79 12.73 -7.37
N LEU A 73 -3.00 11.43 -7.12
CA LEU A 73 -2.18 10.33 -7.63
C LEU A 73 -2.87 9.71 -8.86
N ASP A 74 -2.47 10.18 -10.04
CA ASP A 74 -2.93 9.59 -11.30
C ASP A 74 -2.31 8.19 -11.51
N GLY A 75 -3.07 7.28 -12.13
CA GLY A 75 -2.60 5.93 -12.45
C GLY A 75 -2.77 4.87 -11.35
N ILE A 76 -3.35 5.19 -10.18
CA ILE A 76 -3.68 4.16 -9.19
C ILE A 76 -4.72 3.19 -9.79
N GLN A 77 -4.37 1.91 -9.85
CA GLN A 77 -5.23 0.87 -10.38
C GLN A 77 -5.95 0.09 -9.28
N VAL A 78 -5.31 -0.06 -8.12
CA VAL A 78 -5.85 -0.83 -7.00
C VAL A 78 -5.73 -0.05 -5.70
N GLU A 79 -6.80 -0.05 -4.91
CA GLU A 79 -6.81 0.47 -3.54
C GLU A 79 -6.80 -0.71 -2.55
N LEU A 80 -5.88 -0.66 -1.60
CA LEU A 80 -5.77 -1.58 -0.49
C LEU A 80 -5.85 -0.80 0.82
N GLN A 81 -6.65 -1.30 1.76
CA GLN A 81 -6.69 -0.79 3.13
C GLN A 81 -6.27 -1.93 4.03
N ALA A 82 -5.36 -1.64 4.96
CA ALA A 82 -4.81 -2.65 5.85
C ALA A 82 -4.61 -2.08 7.24
N THR A 83 -4.95 -2.89 8.25
CA THR A 83 -4.72 -2.60 9.66
C THR A 83 -3.65 -3.49 10.27
N ASP A 84 -3.28 -4.58 9.59
CA ASP A 84 -2.25 -5.51 10.01
C ASP A 84 -1.36 -5.90 8.82
N PRO A 85 -0.03 -6.16 9.00
CA PRO A 85 0.84 -6.53 7.90
C PRO A 85 0.39 -7.84 7.23
N SER A 86 -0.30 -8.72 7.98
CA SER A 86 -0.86 -9.97 7.44
C SER A 86 -1.93 -9.71 6.38
N GLU A 87 -2.68 -8.61 6.48
CA GLU A 87 -3.69 -8.20 5.49
C GLU A 87 -3.07 -7.62 4.20
N MET A 88 -1.76 -7.42 4.21
CA MET A 88 -0.98 -6.98 3.06
C MET A 88 -0.18 -8.12 2.43
N SER A 89 -0.35 -9.37 2.85
CA SER A 89 0.41 -10.49 2.28
C SER A 89 0.47 -10.46 0.75
N ILE A 90 1.61 -10.81 0.17
CA ILE A 90 1.84 -10.75 -1.29
C ILE A 90 0.76 -11.50 -2.08
N ASP A 91 0.19 -12.57 -1.51
CA ASP A 91 -0.91 -13.33 -2.11
C ASP A 91 -2.20 -12.51 -2.24
N ILE A 92 -2.48 -11.63 -1.29
CA ILE A 92 -3.64 -10.71 -1.33
C ILE A 92 -3.41 -9.67 -2.42
N VAL A 93 -2.20 -9.10 -2.49
CA VAL A 93 -1.82 -8.14 -3.53
C VAL A 93 -1.93 -8.80 -4.91
N LYS A 94 -1.40 -10.01 -5.08
CA LYS A 94 -1.53 -10.81 -6.30
C LYS A 94 -2.98 -11.09 -6.66
N GLY A 95 -3.80 -11.51 -5.70
CA GLY A 95 -5.22 -11.78 -5.90
C GLY A 95 -6.03 -10.54 -6.33
N ARG A 96 -5.58 -9.34 -5.93
CA ARG A 96 -6.16 -8.07 -6.39
C ARG A 96 -5.55 -7.57 -7.71
N ALA A 97 -4.37 -8.06 -8.07
CA ALA A 97 -3.67 -7.73 -9.30
C ALA A 97 -4.15 -8.56 -10.50
N LEU A 98 -4.66 -9.77 -10.28
CA LEU A 98 -5.20 -10.64 -11.33
C LEU A 98 -6.60 -10.20 -11.82
#